data_AF-A0A2G8L6T2-F1
#
_entry.id   AF-A0A2G8L6T2-F1
#
_cell.length_a   1.000
_cell.length_b   1.000
_cell.length_c   1.000
_cell.angle_alpha   90.00
_cell.angle_beta   90.00
_cell.angle_gamma   90.00
#
_symmetry.space_group_name_H-M   'P 1'
#
loop_
_entity.id
_entity.type
_entity.pdbx_description
1 polymer ?
#
loop_
_entity_poly.entity_id
_entity_poly.type
_entity_poly.pdbx_seq_one_letter_code
_entity_poly.pdbx_strand_id
1 'polypeptide(L)'
;MAHCINGSVTWDDKYSCSLNAQCEEQNNVRQCYCKAGYHGDGKTCLQLTDCEDVYTAGFNESGIYTIKPTVGPGSPFLVYCNMADGGGWTVFQRRVNGSVDFYRNWTSYKEGFGQIVHEFWMCNDKLYYITNQDNYQIRIDLVDREGTPYFAEYDSFRINDEIDKYRLSAVGTYNGTAGVEQPLCELNK
;
A
#
# COMPACT_ATOMS: atom_id res chain seq x y z
N MET A 1 -20.09 -20.78 -20.32
CA MET A 1 -21.25 -20.21 -19.70
C MET A 1 -21.68 -21.01 -18.47
N ALA A 2 -20.69 -21.33 -17.62
CA ALA A 2 -20.74 -21.10 -16.17
C ALA A 2 -21.43 -19.74 -15.86
N HIS A 3 -22.74 -19.73 -15.68
CA HIS A 3 -23.50 -18.58 -15.19
C HIS A 3 -23.68 -18.66 -13.67
N CYS A 4 -23.70 -17.51 -12.99
CA CYS A 4 -24.04 -17.44 -11.58
C CYS A 4 -25.58 -17.41 -11.47
N ILE A 5 -26.19 -18.56 -11.17
CA ILE A 5 -27.64 -18.71 -11.00
C ILE A 5 -27.89 -19.22 -9.59
N ASN A 6 -28.70 -18.49 -8.81
CA ASN A 6 -29.06 -18.85 -7.44
C ASN A 6 -27.86 -19.21 -6.55
N GLY A 7 -26.76 -18.44 -6.64
CA GLY A 7 -25.54 -18.67 -5.86
C GLY A 7 -24.69 -19.86 -6.30
N SER A 8 -25.04 -20.50 -7.43
CA SER A 8 -24.33 -21.65 -7.98
C SER A 8 -23.76 -21.34 -9.35
N VAL A 9 -22.56 -21.85 -9.65
CA VAL A 9 -21.94 -21.77 -10.98
C VAL A 9 -22.53 -22.88 -11.87
N THR A 10 -23.18 -22.55 -12.99
CA THR A 10 -23.87 -23.51 -13.88
C THR A 10 -23.21 -23.62 -15.25
N TRP A 11 -22.70 -24.77 -15.67
CA TRP A 11 -21.83 -24.93 -16.85
C TRP A 11 -22.56 -24.89 -18.21
N ASP A 12 -22.04 -24.03 -19.09
CA ASP A 12 -22.17 -23.95 -20.56
C ASP A 12 -20.76 -23.43 -21.00
N ASP A 13 -20.43 -23.02 -22.23
CA ASP A 13 -19.02 -22.81 -22.69
C ASP A 13 -18.40 -21.37 -22.80
N LYS A 14 -19.13 -20.24 -22.87
CA LYS A 14 -18.54 -18.85 -23.03
C LYS A 14 -18.61 -17.81 -21.86
N TYR A 15 -18.77 -18.22 -20.60
CA TYR A 15 -18.80 -17.34 -19.40
C TYR A 15 -18.39 -18.19 -18.19
N SER A 16 -17.46 -17.75 -17.35
CA SER A 16 -17.07 -18.43 -16.11
C SER A 16 -16.54 -17.40 -15.11
N CYS A 17 -16.83 -17.57 -13.82
CA CYS A 17 -16.16 -16.78 -12.78
C CYS A 17 -14.65 -17.05 -12.81
N SER A 18 -13.85 -16.06 -12.41
CA SER A 18 -12.44 -16.27 -12.13
C SER A 18 -12.27 -17.40 -11.10
N LEU A 19 -11.14 -18.13 -11.15
CA LEU A 19 -10.73 -19.02 -10.05
C LEU A 19 -10.58 -18.26 -8.73
N ASN A 20 -10.31 -16.95 -8.81
CA ASN A 20 -10.21 -16.04 -7.67
C ASN A 20 -11.51 -15.27 -7.41
N ALA A 21 -12.65 -15.75 -7.93
CA ALA A 21 -13.97 -15.20 -7.65
C ALA A 21 -14.88 -16.24 -6.99
N GLN A 22 -15.97 -15.75 -6.40
CA GLN A 22 -17.06 -16.53 -5.87
C GLN A 22 -18.39 -16.04 -6.47
N CYS A 23 -19.33 -16.94 -6.68
CA CYS A 23 -20.68 -16.60 -7.12
C CYS A 23 -21.53 -16.32 -5.88
N GLU A 24 -21.94 -15.06 -5.70
CA GLU A 24 -22.70 -14.61 -4.54
C GLU A 24 -23.71 -13.50 -4.90
N GLU A 25 -24.59 -13.17 -3.96
CA GLU A 25 -25.56 -12.08 -4.07
C GLU A 25 -25.16 -10.94 -3.11
N GLN A 26 -24.79 -9.78 -3.67
CA GLN A 26 -24.52 -8.57 -2.89
C GLN A 26 -25.49 -7.47 -3.33
N ASN A 27 -26.18 -6.81 -2.39
CA ASN A 27 -27.15 -5.73 -2.67
C ASN A 27 -28.20 -6.10 -3.76
N ASN A 28 -28.76 -7.31 -3.71
CA ASN A 28 -29.67 -7.89 -4.72
C ASN A 28 -29.07 -8.06 -6.12
N VAL A 29 -27.74 -7.98 -6.27
CA VAL A 29 -27.03 -8.24 -7.52
C VAL A 29 -26.30 -9.58 -7.42
N ARG A 30 -26.74 -10.56 -8.23
CA ARG A 30 -26.13 -11.89 -8.34
C ARG A 30 -25.10 -11.92 -9.46
N GLN A 31 -23.83 -12.10 -9.11
CA GLN A 31 -22.75 -12.22 -10.09
C GLN A 31 -21.50 -12.85 -9.46
N CYS A 32 -20.45 -12.98 -10.27
CA CYS A 32 -19.13 -13.31 -9.76
C CYS A 32 -18.56 -12.08 -9.06
N TYR A 33 -18.09 -12.25 -7.83
CA TYR A 33 -17.37 -11.23 -7.08
C TYR A 33 -15.98 -11.75 -6.76
N CYS A 34 -14.96 -10.91 -6.88
CA CYS A 34 -13.60 -11.31 -6.54
C CYS A 34 -13.50 -11.65 -5.05
N LYS A 35 -12.76 -12.73 -4.75
CA LYS A 35 -12.44 -13.11 -3.37
C LYS A 35 -11.63 -11.99 -2.71
N ALA A 36 -11.65 -11.94 -1.38
CA ALA A 36 -10.90 -10.95 -0.62
C ALA A 36 -9.42 -10.88 -1.06
N GLY A 37 -8.93 -9.68 -1.33
CA GLY A 37 -7.57 -9.45 -1.83
C GLY A 37 -7.40 -9.54 -3.36
N TYR A 38 -8.47 -9.79 -4.10
CA TYR A 38 -8.48 -9.76 -5.56
C TYR A 38 -9.43 -8.67 -6.07
N HIS A 39 -9.11 -8.11 -7.24
CA HIS A 39 -9.82 -6.98 -7.82
C HIS A 39 -10.17 -7.24 -9.28
N GLY A 40 -11.33 -6.73 -9.73
CA GLY A 40 -11.79 -6.82 -11.11
C GLY A 40 -13.30 -7.07 -11.22
N ASP A 41 -13.73 -7.61 -12.36
CA ASP A 41 -15.14 -7.75 -12.74
C ASP A 41 -15.75 -9.12 -12.34
N GLY A 42 -15.02 -9.92 -11.54
CA GLY A 42 -15.45 -11.25 -11.13
C GLY A 42 -15.17 -12.36 -12.17
N LYS A 43 -14.94 -12.01 -13.44
CA LYS A 43 -14.40 -12.94 -14.46
C LYS A 43 -12.89 -12.91 -14.48
N THR A 44 -12.35 -11.70 -14.35
CA THR A 44 -10.94 -11.40 -14.17
C THR A 44 -10.79 -10.86 -12.76
N CYS A 45 -10.01 -11.57 -11.94
CA CYS A 45 -9.73 -11.18 -10.56
C CYS A 45 -8.22 -11.22 -10.37
N LEU A 46 -7.62 -10.05 -10.35
CA LEU A 46 -6.19 -9.83 -10.24
C LEU A 46 -5.79 -9.68 -8.78
N GLN A 47 -4.67 -10.29 -8.41
CA GLN A 47 -4.04 -10.05 -7.13
C GLN A 47 -3.26 -8.74 -7.26
N LEU A 48 -3.62 -7.74 -6.46
CA LEU A 48 -2.88 -6.48 -6.39
C LEU A 48 -2.03 -6.54 -5.12
N THR A 49 -0.72 -6.53 -5.28
CA THR A 49 0.25 -6.83 -4.22
C THR A 49 0.68 -5.59 -3.44
N ASP A 50 0.49 -4.41 -4.03
CA ASP A 50 0.77 -3.09 -3.45
C ASP A 50 -0.03 -1.99 -4.20
N CYS A 51 0.23 -0.73 -3.86
CA CYS A 51 -0.44 0.41 -4.50
C CYS A 51 0.00 0.68 -5.94
N GLU A 52 1.17 0.19 -6.39
CA GLU A 52 1.61 0.33 -7.79
C GLU A 52 0.77 -0.58 -8.69
N ASP A 53 0.51 -1.81 -8.25
CA ASP A 53 -0.44 -2.71 -8.92
C ASP A 53 -1.85 -2.09 -8.99
N VAL A 54 -2.28 -1.43 -7.89
CA VAL A 54 -3.57 -0.72 -7.85
C VAL A 54 -3.61 0.43 -8.86
N TYR A 55 -2.56 1.24 -8.91
CA TYR A 55 -2.46 2.37 -9.82
C TYR A 55 -2.43 1.90 -11.30
N THR A 56 -1.61 0.91 -11.62
CA THR A 56 -1.49 0.36 -12.98
C THR A 56 -2.75 -0.38 -13.44
N ALA A 57 -3.54 -0.92 -12.52
CA ALA A 57 -4.88 -1.47 -12.79
C ALA A 57 -5.94 -0.38 -13.10
N GLY A 58 -5.58 0.90 -13.01
CA GLY A 58 -6.42 2.05 -13.37
C GLY A 58 -7.20 2.68 -12.22
N PHE A 59 -6.95 2.24 -10.98
CA PHE A 59 -7.56 2.83 -9.79
C PHE A 59 -6.74 4.04 -9.33
N ASN A 60 -6.98 5.19 -9.96
CA ASN A 60 -6.11 6.37 -9.83
C ASN A 60 -6.56 7.39 -8.78
N GLU A 61 -7.52 7.03 -7.91
CA GLU A 61 -7.95 7.89 -6.81
C GLU A 61 -7.18 7.53 -5.53
N SER A 62 -6.65 8.53 -4.83
CA SER A 62 -6.02 8.29 -3.53
C SER A 62 -7.06 7.81 -2.51
N GLY A 63 -6.70 6.81 -1.70
CA GLY A 63 -7.66 6.24 -0.77
C GLY A 63 -7.18 4.95 -0.12
N ILE A 64 -8.10 4.29 0.59
CA ILE A 64 -7.84 3.00 1.22
C ILE A 64 -8.12 1.90 0.21
N TYR A 65 -7.14 1.03 0.00
CA TYR A 65 -7.26 -0.15 -0.85
C TYR A 65 -6.92 -1.41 -0.08
N THR A 66 -7.46 -2.54 -0.55
CA THR A 66 -7.06 -3.86 -0.07
C THR A 66 -5.95 -4.38 -0.96
N ILE A 67 -4.80 -4.73 -0.39
CA ILE A 67 -3.72 -5.39 -1.12
C ILE A 67 -3.47 -6.78 -0.57
N LYS A 68 -2.82 -7.62 -1.36
CA LYS A 68 -2.44 -8.97 -0.98
C LYS A 68 -0.99 -9.24 -1.41
N PRO A 69 0.00 -8.91 -0.58
CA PRO A 69 1.38 -9.23 -0.85
C PRO A 69 1.62 -10.73 -1.05
N THR A 70 2.66 -11.09 -1.80
CA THR A 70 3.04 -12.49 -2.04
C THR A 70 3.83 -13.09 -0.88
N VAL A 71 4.49 -12.24 -0.07
CA VAL A 71 5.18 -12.62 1.16
C VAL A 71 4.26 -12.38 2.37
N GLY A 72 4.38 -13.21 3.41
CA GLY A 72 3.64 -13.05 4.67
C GLY A 72 2.53 -14.09 4.87
N PRO A 73 1.48 -13.79 5.66
CA PRO A 73 0.47 -14.76 6.08
C PRO A 73 -0.50 -15.18 4.98
N GLY A 74 -0.40 -14.58 3.79
CA GLY A 74 -1.29 -14.81 2.64
C GLY A 74 -2.68 -14.17 2.78
N SER A 75 -3.01 -13.59 3.93
CA SER A 75 -4.24 -12.81 4.12
C SER A 75 -4.06 -11.38 3.57
N PRO A 76 -5.08 -10.84 2.87
CA PRO A 76 -5.05 -9.46 2.41
C PRO A 76 -5.23 -8.47 3.56
N PHE A 77 -4.78 -7.22 3.37
CA PHE A 77 -4.95 -6.15 4.34
C PHE A 77 -5.12 -4.77 3.69
N LEU A 78 -5.62 -3.82 4.48
CA LEU A 78 -5.87 -2.44 4.06
C LEU A 78 -4.58 -1.60 4.12
N VAL A 79 -4.37 -0.78 3.09
CA VAL A 79 -3.32 0.24 2.99
C VAL A 79 -3.89 1.56 2.47
N TYR A 80 -3.20 2.66 2.73
CA TYR A 80 -3.49 3.92 2.06
C TYR A 80 -2.60 4.04 0.81
N CYS A 81 -3.22 4.20 -0.35
CA CYS A 81 -2.53 4.48 -1.60
C CYS A 81 -2.59 5.98 -1.91
N ASN A 82 -1.43 6.58 -2.12
CA ASN A 82 -1.33 7.91 -2.71
C ASN A 82 -1.14 7.77 -4.23
N MET A 83 -2.13 8.23 -4.98
CA MET A 83 -2.17 8.17 -6.45
C MET A 83 -1.80 9.52 -7.11
N ALA A 84 -1.45 10.54 -6.32
CA ALA A 84 -0.95 11.82 -6.82
C ALA A 84 0.56 11.75 -7.13
N ASP A 85 1.06 12.75 -7.88
CA ASP A 85 2.49 12.99 -8.12
C ASP A 85 3.29 11.76 -8.60
N GLY A 86 2.74 11.05 -9.59
CA GLY A 86 3.30 9.81 -10.15
C GLY A 86 2.57 8.56 -9.68
N GLY A 87 1.87 8.63 -8.54
CA GLY A 87 1.01 7.57 -8.03
C GLY A 87 1.74 6.31 -7.58
N GLY A 88 0.96 5.27 -7.23
CA GLY A 88 1.52 3.96 -6.86
C GLY A 88 2.08 3.85 -5.44
N TRP A 89 2.02 4.92 -4.63
CA TRP A 89 2.70 4.96 -3.35
C TRP A 89 1.90 4.32 -2.22
N THR A 90 2.44 3.25 -1.64
CA THR A 90 1.91 2.64 -0.41
C THR A 90 2.39 3.44 0.81
N VAL A 91 1.48 4.18 1.45
CA VAL A 91 1.81 5.01 2.61
C VAL A 91 1.82 4.13 3.87
N PHE A 92 2.98 4.00 4.49
CA PHE A 92 3.13 3.22 5.72
C PHE A 92 3.25 4.07 7.00
N GLN A 93 3.47 5.38 6.86
CA GLN A 93 3.53 6.34 7.96
C GLN A 93 3.02 7.71 7.49
N ARG A 94 2.28 8.42 8.34
CA ARG A 94 1.92 9.82 8.10
C ARG A 94 1.87 10.62 9.39
N ARG A 95 2.44 11.84 9.38
CA ARG A 95 2.29 12.88 10.41
C ARG A 95 1.66 14.12 9.79
N VAL A 96 0.80 14.81 10.53
CA VAL A 96 0.08 15.99 10.07
C VAL A 96 0.02 17.05 11.17
N ASN A 97 -0.50 16.72 12.35
CA ASN A 97 -0.79 17.70 13.40
C ASN A 97 -0.60 17.19 14.84
N GLY A 98 -0.08 15.98 15.03
CA GLY A 98 0.18 15.40 16.35
C GLY A 98 -1.06 14.86 17.09
N SER A 99 -2.18 14.67 16.39
CA SER A 99 -3.40 14.01 16.90
C SER A 99 -3.19 12.58 17.42
N VAL A 100 -2.17 11.87 16.91
CA VAL A 100 -1.83 10.52 17.33
C VAL A 100 -0.49 10.53 18.05
N ASP A 101 -0.46 9.91 19.24
CA ASP A 101 0.78 9.67 19.98
C ASP A 101 1.60 8.56 19.33
N PHE A 102 2.88 8.84 19.05
CA PHE A 102 3.86 7.91 18.48
C PHE A 102 4.85 7.38 19.52
N TYR A 103 4.77 7.83 20.78
CA TYR A 103 5.53 7.24 21.89
C TYR A 103 4.89 5.93 22.34
N ARG A 104 5.11 4.88 21.55
CA ARG A 104 4.45 3.57 21.70
C ARG A 104 5.44 2.44 21.95
N ASN A 105 4.90 1.33 22.48
CA ASN A 105 5.68 0.12 22.73
C ASN A 105 5.93 -0.70 21.45
N TRP A 106 6.77 -1.75 21.57
CA TRP A 106 7.11 -2.66 20.48
C TRP A 106 5.88 -3.25 19.77
N THR A 107 4.94 -3.80 20.54
CA THR A 107 3.72 -4.40 20.02
C THR A 107 2.91 -3.43 19.16
N SER A 108 2.82 -2.16 19.57
CA SER A 108 2.13 -1.13 18.78
C SER A 108 2.81 -0.90 17.43
N TYR A 109 4.14 -0.83 17.38
CA TYR A 109 4.87 -0.68 16.11
C TYR A 109 4.78 -1.93 15.23
N LYS A 110 4.75 -3.11 15.84
CA LYS A 110 4.55 -4.38 15.15
C LYS A 110 3.16 -4.53 14.52
N GLU A 111 2.11 -4.10 15.22
CA GLU A 111 0.70 -4.29 14.83
C GLU A 111 0.05 -3.07 14.16
N GLY A 112 0.64 -1.88 14.35
CA GLY A 112 0.19 -0.62 13.78
C GLY A 112 -0.70 0.17 14.73
N PHE A 113 -0.80 1.48 14.51
CA PHE A 113 -1.63 2.38 15.31
C PHE A 113 -2.00 3.65 14.55
N GLY A 114 -3.00 4.38 15.06
CA GLY A 114 -3.48 5.63 14.49
C GLY A 114 -4.66 5.46 13.53
N GLN A 115 -4.84 6.43 12.65
CA GLN A 115 -5.94 6.52 11.69
C GLN A 115 -5.37 6.56 10.27
N ILE A 116 -5.65 5.52 9.48
CA ILE A 116 -5.07 5.32 8.13
C ILE A 116 -5.32 6.48 7.15
N VAL A 117 -6.39 7.26 7.38
CA VAL A 117 -6.74 8.45 6.57
C VAL A 117 -6.06 9.74 7.04
N HIS A 118 -5.45 9.74 8.22
CA HIS A 118 -4.84 10.90 8.85
C HIS A 118 -3.44 10.55 9.38
N GLU A 119 -3.23 10.45 10.70
CA GLU A 119 -1.93 10.08 11.27
C GLU A 119 -1.88 8.62 11.69
N PHE A 120 -0.89 7.87 11.20
CA PHE A 120 -0.77 6.46 11.53
C PHE A 120 0.65 5.91 11.32
N TRP A 121 0.85 4.73 11.89
CA TRP A 121 1.91 3.79 11.56
C TRP A 121 1.23 2.49 11.11
N MET A 122 1.50 2.04 9.88
CA MET A 122 0.78 0.91 9.26
C MET A 122 0.99 -0.42 10.00
N CYS A 123 2.24 -0.64 10.42
CA CYS A 123 2.82 -1.75 11.19
C CYS A 123 4.08 -2.36 10.55
N ASN A 124 4.99 -2.89 11.36
CA ASN A 124 6.26 -3.45 10.91
C ASN A 124 6.10 -4.80 10.19
N ASP A 125 5.18 -5.66 10.62
CA ASP A 125 4.95 -6.96 9.97
C ASP A 125 4.51 -6.79 8.51
N LYS A 126 3.54 -5.91 8.26
CA LYS A 126 3.06 -5.59 6.91
C LYS A 126 4.13 -4.90 6.08
N LEU A 127 4.89 -3.98 6.69
CA LEU A 127 5.98 -3.32 5.99
C LEU A 127 7.04 -4.34 5.55
N TYR A 128 7.37 -5.31 6.40
CA TYR A 128 8.27 -6.40 6.06
C TYR A 128 7.74 -7.23 4.88
N TYR A 129 6.44 -7.59 4.89
CA TYR A 129 5.84 -8.34 3.78
C TYR A 129 5.94 -7.60 2.45
N ILE A 130 5.67 -6.29 2.46
CA ILE A 130 5.76 -5.46 1.25
C ILE A 130 7.22 -5.35 0.81
N THR A 131 8.14 -4.87 1.66
CA THR A 131 9.52 -4.61 1.22
C THR A 131 10.32 -5.87 0.87
N ASN A 132 9.79 -7.06 1.17
CA ASN A 132 10.44 -8.32 0.87
C ASN A 132 9.85 -9.10 -0.31
N GLN A 133 8.73 -8.65 -0.90
CA GLN A 133 8.14 -9.31 -2.07
C GLN A 133 8.79 -8.91 -3.40
N ASP A 134 9.36 -7.71 -3.47
CA ASP A 134 10.08 -7.18 -4.64
C ASP A 134 11.10 -6.10 -4.21
N ASN A 135 11.67 -5.36 -5.16
CA ASN A 135 12.53 -4.21 -4.94
C ASN A 135 11.68 -2.95 -4.80
N TYR A 136 11.74 -2.32 -3.63
CA TYR A 136 11.01 -1.09 -3.34
C TYR A 136 11.97 0.08 -3.16
N GLN A 137 11.54 1.24 -3.65
CA GLN A 137 12.07 2.53 -3.27
C GLN A 137 11.30 3.08 -2.07
N ILE A 138 11.92 3.98 -1.33
CA ILE A 138 11.26 4.76 -0.27
C ILE A 138 11.33 6.24 -0.62
N ARG A 139 10.21 6.93 -0.42
CA ARG A 139 10.11 8.38 -0.48
C ARG A 139 9.63 8.92 0.86
N ILE A 140 10.23 10.01 1.31
CA ILE A 140 9.91 10.72 2.54
C ILE A 140 9.63 12.17 2.16
N ASP A 141 8.37 12.58 2.21
CA ASP A 141 7.96 13.97 2.04
C ASP A 141 7.88 14.68 3.39
N LEU A 142 8.47 15.86 3.48
CA LEU A 142 8.61 16.66 4.70
C LEU A 142 8.16 18.10 4.41
N VAL A 143 7.64 18.77 5.43
CA VAL A 143 7.33 20.21 5.39
C VAL A 143 7.99 20.85 6.61
N ASP A 144 8.73 21.94 6.40
CA ASP A 144 9.33 22.70 7.49
C ASP A 144 8.30 23.56 8.23
N ARG A 145 8.75 24.43 9.15
CA ARG A 145 7.85 25.28 9.95
C ARG A 145 7.27 26.43 9.13
N GLU A 146 7.98 26.82 8.09
CA GLU A 146 7.67 27.89 7.15
C GLU A 146 6.72 27.42 6.04
N GLY A 147 6.47 26.12 5.93
CA GLY A 147 5.59 25.50 4.94
C GLY A 147 6.31 25.05 3.66
N THR A 148 7.64 25.08 3.64
CA THR A 148 8.45 24.66 2.48
C THR A 148 8.48 23.14 2.38
N PRO A 149 8.09 22.55 1.23
CA PRO A 149 8.15 21.12 1.03
C PRO A 149 9.57 20.65 0.66
N TYR A 150 9.98 19.53 1.22
CA TYR A 150 11.20 18.80 0.91
C TYR A 150 10.90 17.33 0.69
N PHE A 151 11.76 16.64 -0.05
CA PHE A 151 11.69 15.19 -0.16
C PHE A 151 13.06 14.54 -0.07
N ALA A 152 13.08 13.29 0.39
CA ALA A 152 14.20 12.37 0.30
C ALA A 152 13.70 11.05 -0.30
N GLU A 153 14.40 10.54 -1.30
CA GLU A 153 14.09 9.30 -1.98
C GLU A 153 15.32 8.40 -2.00
N TYR A 154 15.10 7.10 -1.86
CA TYR A 154 16.14 6.08 -1.95
C TYR A 154 15.68 4.95 -2.86
N ASP A 155 16.51 4.58 -3.84
CA ASP A 155 16.20 3.57 -4.86
C ASP A 155 16.12 2.11 -4.33
N SER A 156 16.39 1.92 -3.04
CA SER A 156 16.24 0.63 -2.35
C SER A 156 15.83 0.85 -0.90
N PHE A 157 14.87 0.06 -0.44
CA PHE A 157 14.39 0.05 0.93
C PHE A 157 13.94 -1.35 1.32
N ARG A 158 14.55 -1.91 2.37
CA ARG A 158 14.17 -3.21 2.91
C ARG A 158 14.38 -3.28 4.42
N ILE A 159 13.39 -3.82 5.11
CA ILE A 159 13.52 -4.21 6.52
C ILE A 159 13.52 -5.73 6.65
N ASN A 160 14.14 -6.24 7.71
CA ASN A 160 14.11 -7.66 8.05
C ASN A 160 12.88 -8.01 8.88
N ASP A 161 12.76 -9.28 9.26
CA ASP A 161 11.64 -9.80 10.06
C ASP A 161 11.77 -9.42 11.54
N GLU A 162 10.80 -9.85 12.36
CA GLU A 162 10.81 -9.61 13.80
C GLU A 162 12.00 -10.27 14.53
N ILE A 163 12.50 -11.41 14.02
CA ILE A 163 13.63 -12.14 14.63
C ILE A 163 14.90 -11.27 14.55
N ASP A 164 15.13 -10.61 13.42
CA ASP A 164 16.16 -9.57 13.25
C ASP A 164 15.64 -8.16 13.58
N LYS A 165 14.62 -8.07 14.45
CA LYS A 165 14.13 -6.82 15.05
C LYS A 165 13.73 -5.74 14.05
N TYR A 166 13.21 -6.13 12.89
CA TYR A 166 12.85 -5.25 11.78
C TYR A 166 13.99 -4.34 11.34
N ARG A 167 15.24 -4.82 11.45
CA ARG A 167 16.43 -4.05 11.08
C ARG A 167 16.35 -3.59 9.63
N LEU A 168 16.64 -2.32 9.41
CA LEU A 168 16.85 -1.76 8.08
C LEU A 168 18.08 -2.43 7.44
N SER A 169 17.86 -3.22 6.40
CA SER A 169 18.86 -4.09 5.80
C SER A 169 19.34 -3.63 4.44
N ALA A 170 18.55 -2.82 3.73
CA ALA A 170 18.96 -2.15 2.51
C ALA A 170 18.42 -0.71 2.47
N VAL A 171 19.31 0.23 2.16
CA VAL A 171 18.99 1.60 1.79
C VAL A 171 19.81 1.95 0.57
N GLY A 172 19.13 2.45 -0.45
CA GLY A 172 19.67 2.73 -1.76
C GLY A 172 20.44 4.04 -1.88
N THR A 173 20.64 4.46 -3.12
CA THR A 173 21.20 5.76 -3.47
C THR A 173 20.21 6.87 -3.11
N TYR A 174 20.69 7.90 -2.41
CA TYR A 174 19.90 9.07 -2.05
C TYR A 174 19.65 9.98 -3.26
N ASN A 175 18.42 10.47 -3.38
CA ASN A 175 18.04 11.60 -4.24
C ASN A 175 17.02 12.47 -3.52
N GLY A 176 17.17 13.79 -3.53
CA GLY A 176 16.17 14.66 -2.92
C GLY A 176 16.67 16.04 -2.56
N THR A 177 15.75 16.86 -2.05
CA THR A 177 16.01 18.23 -1.60
C THR A 177 16.21 18.33 -0.08
N ALA A 178 15.83 17.30 0.68
CA ALA A 178 15.96 17.29 2.13
C ALA A 178 17.43 17.08 2.57
N GLY A 179 17.98 17.99 3.37
CA GLY A 179 19.38 17.88 3.82
C GLY A 179 20.43 18.30 2.79
N VAL A 180 20.00 18.82 1.64
CA VAL A 180 20.88 19.64 0.79
C VAL A 180 20.98 21.00 1.49
N GLU A 181 22.12 21.28 2.15
CA GLU A 181 22.42 22.63 2.59
C GLU A 181 22.33 23.55 1.36
N GLN A 182 21.37 24.48 1.35
CA GLN A 182 21.42 25.56 0.38
C GLN A 182 22.74 26.29 0.59
N PRO A 183 23.65 26.36 -0.39
CA PRO A 183 24.86 27.14 -0.23
C PRO A 183 24.45 28.58 0.06
N LEU A 184 24.86 29.10 1.22
CA LEU A 184 24.61 30.46 1.73
C LEU A 184 25.15 31.59 0.82
N CYS A 185 25.51 31.30 -0.43
CA CYS A 185 26.15 32.23 -1.37
C CYS A 185 25.19 32.97 -2.31
N GLU A 186 23.87 32.74 -2.27
CA GLU A 186 22.91 33.47 -3.11
C GLU A 186 22.13 34.59 -2.40
N LEU A 187 22.39 34.85 -1.10
CA LEU A 187 21.69 35.90 -0.35
C LEU A 187 22.27 37.32 -0.52
N ASN A 188 23.25 37.56 -1.40
CA ASN A 188 23.82 38.89 -1.63
C ASN A 188 24.07 39.19 -3.12
N LYS A 189 23.01 39.39 -3.91
CA LYS A 189 23.05 40.21 -5.12
C LYS A 189 21.87 41.17 -5.17
#